data_AF-A0A8N4EW65-F1
#
_entry.id   AF-A0A8N4EW65-F1
#
_cell.length_a   1.000
_cell.length_b   1.000
_cell.length_c   1.000
_cell.angle_alpha   90.00
_cell.angle_beta   90.00
_cell.angle_gamma   90.00
#
_symmetry.space_group_name_H-M   'P 1'
#
loop_
_entity.id
_entity.type
_entity.pdbx_description
1 polymer ?
#
loop_
_entity_poly.entity_id
_entity_poly.type
_entity_poly.pdbx_seq_one_letter_code
_entity_poly.pdbx_strand_id
1 'polypeptide(L)'
;MLERSQKERSFPDPPDHGNPAIAGGRRRSPPSPPDSILPPSSAAASSGDGGNVDKVLFKNLVEMVPLVESLMDRRAKSSFTRRASMVYTPAPSQPKKNAELRGGKTAQSISAKKRRDRAENFQRDDTVDDISFFSSRVLPAENVQKEREELTMLREQVSELHKKLSEKDEELKSAENSIIQMNAVNATLDELRRQVAEKDSMIRSTNSQLYNAKIMLADKQAALEKLNWEARMSSRKVEELQGNVVSMDLEIAALTQLFEKLTKNDAAAYSDDSIAAAFDFEPLPPTTG
;
A
#
# COMPACT_ATOMS: atom_id res chain seq x y z
N MET A 1 8.99 51.42 -26.33
CA MET A 1 10.03 52.04 -25.47
C MET A 1 10.24 51.09 -24.30
N LEU A 2 11.38 50.48 -23.98
CA LEU A 2 12.79 50.35 -24.43
C LEU A 2 13.12 48.87 -24.09
N GLU A 3 13.57 47.97 -24.98
CA GLU A 3 14.92 47.77 -25.54
C GLU A 3 16.07 47.59 -24.53
N ARG A 4 16.75 46.43 -24.68
CA ARG A 4 18.15 46.05 -24.38
C ARG A 4 18.52 45.39 -23.04
N SER A 5 19.46 44.43 -22.97
CA SER A 5 20.04 43.42 -23.89
C SER A 5 21.29 42.79 -23.23
N GLN A 6 21.55 41.52 -23.55
CA GLN A 6 22.85 40.80 -23.55
C GLN A 6 23.48 40.43 -22.19
N LYS A 7 24.21 39.31 -22.02
CA LYS A 7 25.07 38.58 -22.97
C LYS A 7 25.36 37.13 -22.55
N GLU A 8 25.50 36.28 -23.56
CA GLU A 8 25.92 34.87 -23.58
C GLU A 8 27.29 34.59 -22.94
N ARG A 9 27.50 33.34 -22.49
CA ARG A 9 28.64 32.50 -22.91
C ARG A 9 28.25 31.01 -22.94
N SER A 10 28.27 30.45 -24.15
CA SER A 10 28.49 29.05 -24.53
C SER A 10 29.98 28.68 -24.32
N PHE A 11 30.52 27.45 -24.30
CA PHE A 11 30.37 26.12 -24.97
C PHE A 11 31.32 25.15 -24.16
N PRO A 12 31.62 23.87 -24.54
CA PRO A 12 30.94 22.87 -25.39
C PRO A 12 30.85 21.45 -24.74
N ASP A 13 30.04 20.58 -25.37
CA ASP A 13 30.05 19.12 -25.20
C ASP A 13 31.27 18.44 -25.87
N PRO A 14 31.68 17.23 -25.42
CA PRO A 14 32.53 16.34 -26.20
C PRO A 14 31.74 15.16 -26.84
N PRO A 15 32.32 14.50 -27.86
CA PRO A 15 31.56 13.92 -28.97
C PRO A 15 31.22 12.43 -28.82
N ASP A 16 30.15 12.06 -29.52
CA ASP A 16 29.74 10.69 -29.82
C ASP A 16 30.57 10.13 -30.99
N HIS A 17 31.27 9.03 -30.76
CA HIS A 17 31.89 8.23 -31.82
C HIS A 17 31.60 6.75 -31.58
N GLY A 18 30.90 6.17 -32.56
CA GLY A 18 30.39 4.81 -32.55
C GLY A 18 31.45 3.71 -32.51
N ASN A 19 30.94 2.53 -32.13
CA ASN A 19 31.60 1.23 -32.14
C ASN A 19 32.16 0.84 -33.53
N PRO A 20 33.16 -0.06 -33.56
CA PRO A 20 32.80 -1.44 -33.91
C PRO A 20 33.47 -2.53 -33.05
N ALA A 21 32.82 -3.69 -33.09
CA ALA A 21 33.01 -4.90 -32.31
C ALA A 21 34.43 -5.51 -32.32
N ILE A 22 34.77 -6.29 -31.28
CA ILE A 22 35.37 -7.62 -31.38
C ILE A 22 35.18 -8.42 -30.08
N ALA A 23 34.96 -9.71 -30.29
CA ALA A 23 34.69 -10.84 -29.41
C ALA A 23 35.33 -10.87 -28.01
N GLY A 24 34.58 -11.45 -27.07
CA GLY A 24 35.13 -11.89 -25.79
C GLY A 24 34.06 -12.39 -24.85
N GLY A 25 33.52 -13.59 -25.10
CA GLY A 25 32.60 -14.23 -24.16
C GLY A 25 33.26 -14.45 -22.81
N ARG A 26 32.55 -14.11 -21.73
CA ARG A 26 32.67 -14.76 -20.42
C ARG A 26 31.42 -14.45 -19.61
N ARG A 27 30.77 -15.53 -19.17
CA ARG A 27 29.58 -15.55 -18.31
C ARG A 27 29.85 -14.71 -17.06
N ARG A 28 29.02 -13.70 -16.78
CA ARG A 28 29.01 -13.05 -15.47
C ARG A 28 28.22 -13.93 -14.50
N SER A 29 28.93 -14.53 -13.55
CA SER A 29 28.35 -15.06 -12.32
C SER A 29 27.79 -13.89 -11.46
N PRO A 30 26.72 -14.10 -10.68
CA PRO A 30 26.22 -13.11 -9.75
C PRO A 30 27.23 -12.88 -8.59
N PRO A 31 27.26 -11.68 -7.99
CA PRO A 31 28.20 -11.36 -6.92
C PRO A 31 27.89 -12.11 -5.62
N SER A 32 28.94 -12.60 -4.98
CA SER A 32 28.92 -13.22 -3.65
C SER A 32 28.50 -12.21 -2.55
N PRO A 33 27.86 -12.67 -1.46
CA PRO A 33 27.51 -11.82 -0.31
C PRO A 33 28.77 -11.45 0.50
N PRO A 34 28.81 -10.27 1.16
CA PRO A 34 29.96 -9.84 1.96
C PRO A 34 30.09 -10.64 3.28
N ASP A 35 31.33 -10.75 3.72
CA ASP A 35 31.83 -11.53 4.85
C ASP A 35 31.11 -11.27 6.19
N SER A 36 30.87 -12.37 6.90
CA SER A 36 30.35 -12.38 8.27
C SER A 36 31.42 -11.88 9.25
N ILE A 37 31.19 -10.71 9.84
CA ILE A 37 31.91 -10.26 11.03
C ILE A 37 31.25 -10.95 12.24
N LEU A 38 31.97 -11.90 12.85
CA LEU A 38 31.64 -12.47 14.16
C LEU A 38 31.77 -11.38 15.25
N PRO A 39 30.82 -11.26 16.20
CA PRO A 39 31.08 -10.52 17.43
C PRO A 39 31.90 -11.37 18.42
N PRO A 40 32.77 -10.76 19.24
CA PRO A 40 33.54 -11.49 20.25
C PRO A 40 32.63 -12.01 21.37
N SER A 41 32.85 -13.26 21.74
CA SER A 41 32.31 -13.85 22.96
C SER A 41 32.92 -13.14 24.17
N SER A 42 32.08 -12.53 25.00
CA SER A 42 32.44 -12.15 26.36
C SER A 42 31.22 -12.38 27.25
N ALA A 43 31.36 -13.42 28.07
CA ALA A 43 30.48 -13.72 29.16
C ALA A 43 30.52 -12.56 30.17
N ALA A 44 29.40 -11.86 30.28
CA ALA A 44 29.04 -11.12 31.48
C ALA A 44 27.59 -11.50 31.79
N ALA A 45 27.41 -12.23 32.89
CA ALA A 45 26.10 -12.57 33.41
C ALA A 45 25.37 -11.28 33.80
N SER A 46 24.35 -10.91 33.03
CA SER A 46 23.23 -10.11 33.52
C SER A 46 21.99 -10.99 33.49
N SER A 47 21.64 -11.52 34.66
CA SER A 47 20.31 -12.03 34.94
C SER A 47 19.29 -10.91 34.67
N GLY A 48 18.49 -11.06 33.62
CA GLY A 48 17.50 -10.04 33.25
C GLY A 48 16.75 -10.36 31.97
N ASP A 49 15.67 -11.14 32.10
CA ASP A 49 14.49 -11.17 31.23
C ASP A 49 14.62 -11.69 29.78
N GLY A 50 14.97 -12.97 29.64
CA GLY A 50 14.82 -13.74 28.40
C GLY A 50 13.37 -14.19 28.14
N GLY A 51 12.39 -13.30 28.31
CA GLY A 51 10.99 -13.68 28.51
C GLY A 51 9.93 -12.99 27.65
N ASN A 52 10.28 -12.11 26.72
CA ASN A 52 9.28 -11.34 25.97
C ASN A 52 9.19 -11.71 24.48
N VAL A 53 9.05 -13.01 24.18
CA VAL A 53 8.43 -13.41 22.92
C VAL A 53 6.93 -13.37 23.15
N ASP A 54 6.23 -12.49 22.44
CA ASP A 54 4.77 -12.42 22.49
C ASP A 54 4.20 -13.83 22.30
N LYS A 55 3.50 -14.32 23.31
CA LYS A 55 2.93 -15.67 23.34
C LYS A 55 1.96 -15.87 22.17
N VAL A 56 1.32 -14.80 21.71
CA VAL A 56 0.46 -14.80 20.53
C VAL A 56 1.28 -14.98 19.25
N LEU A 57 2.40 -14.26 19.11
CA LEU A 57 3.31 -14.42 17.97
C LEU A 57 3.91 -15.84 17.92
N PHE A 58 4.33 -16.38 19.06
CA PHE A 58 4.83 -17.75 19.15
C PHE A 58 3.75 -18.76 18.75
N LYS A 59 2.54 -18.60 19.26
CA LYS A 59 1.40 -19.47 18.92
C LYS A 59 1.08 -19.40 17.43
N ASN A 60 0.99 -18.21 16.84
CA ASN A 60 0.74 -18.03 15.42
C ASN A 60 1.84 -18.66 14.56
N LEU A 61 3.11 -18.52 14.96
CA LEU A 61 4.22 -19.10 14.24
C LEU A 61 4.17 -20.63 14.27
N VAL A 62 3.83 -21.22 15.43
CA VAL A 62 3.67 -22.68 15.61
C VAL A 62 2.46 -23.19 14.80
N GLU A 63 1.33 -22.49 14.80
CA GLU A 63 0.12 -22.87 14.05
C GLU A 63 0.32 -22.82 12.53
N MET A 64 1.24 -21.98 12.03
CA MET A 64 1.57 -21.91 10.61
C MET A 64 2.47 -23.07 10.13
N VAL A 65 3.15 -23.79 11.01
CA VAL A 65 4.10 -24.86 10.63
C VAL A 65 3.44 -25.98 9.81
N PRO A 66 2.30 -26.58 10.23
CA PRO A 66 1.64 -27.63 9.44
C PRO A 66 1.13 -27.14 8.08
N LEU A 67 0.76 -25.86 7.98
CA LEU A 67 0.29 -25.24 6.74
C LEU A 67 1.46 -25.05 5.75
N VAL A 68 2.60 -24.60 6.25
CA VAL A 68 3.84 -24.46 5.47
C VAL A 68 4.33 -25.82 5.01
N GLU A 69 4.32 -26.83 5.89
CA GLU A 69 4.67 -28.21 5.58
C GLU A 69 3.75 -28.80 4.49
N SER A 70 2.43 -28.64 4.62
CA SER A 70 1.47 -29.04 3.58
C SER A 70 1.71 -28.33 2.24
N LEU A 71 2.08 -27.05 2.27
CA LEU A 71 2.39 -26.29 1.06
C LEU A 71 3.69 -26.76 0.39
N MET A 72 4.69 -27.15 1.19
CA MET A 72 5.94 -27.72 0.70
C MET A 72 5.72 -29.11 0.09
N ASP A 73 4.91 -29.96 0.73
CA ASP A 73 4.53 -31.27 0.21
C ASP A 73 3.75 -31.20 -1.10
N ARG A 74 2.88 -30.19 -1.25
CA ARG A 74 2.17 -29.92 -2.50
C ARG A 74 3.07 -29.42 -3.61
N ARG A 75 4.14 -28.68 -3.28
CA ARG A 75 5.14 -28.23 -4.28
C ARG A 75 5.96 -29.40 -4.85
N ALA A 76 6.26 -30.42 -4.05
CA ALA A 76 6.95 -31.62 -4.53
C ALA A 76 6.08 -32.47 -5.49
N LYS A 77 4.74 -32.38 -5.38
CA LYS A 77 3.76 -33.06 -6.25
C LYS A 77 3.07 -32.13 -7.25
N SER A 78 3.66 -30.95 -7.50
CA SER A 78 3.07 -29.92 -8.36
C SER A 78 3.20 -30.28 -9.84
N SER A 79 2.28 -31.11 -10.34
CA SER A 79 2.06 -31.38 -11.77
C SER A 79 1.39 -30.19 -12.49
N PHE A 80 1.75 -28.95 -12.17
CA PHE A 80 1.24 -27.76 -12.86
C PHE A 80 1.95 -27.63 -14.21
N THR A 81 1.48 -28.39 -15.21
CA THR A 81 1.78 -28.09 -16.60
C THR A 81 1.01 -26.83 -16.96
N ARG A 82 1.73 -25.72 -17.08
CA ARG A 82 1.26 -24.44 -17.60
C ARG A 82 0.88 -24.62 -19.09
N ARG A 83 -0.26 -25.27 -19.37
CA ARG A 83 -0.84 -25.30 -20.72
C ARG A 83 -1.43 -23.93 -20.99
N ALA A 84 -0.58 -23.00 -21.40
CA ALA A 84 -1.02 -21.78 -22.04
C ALA A 84 -1.56 -22.16 -23.42
N SER A 85 -2.85 -22.48 -23.52
CA SER A 85 -3.55 -22.50 -24.80
C SER A 85 -3.76 -21.05 -25.23
N MET A 86 -2.82 -20.55 -26.02
CA MET A 86 -2.90 -19.24 -26.64
C MET A 86 -3.96 -19.30 -27.76
N VAL A 87 -5.20 -18.92 -27.45
CA VAL A 87 -6.21 -18.69 -28.47
C VAL A 87 -5.98 -17.30 -29.04
N TYR A 88 -5.45 -17.22 -30.25
CA TYR A 88 -5.25 -15.97 -30.97
C TYR A 88 -6.61 -15.38 -31.34
N THR A 89 -7.04 -14.33 -30.65
CA THR A 89 -8.14 -13.46 -31.08
C THR A 89 -7.58 -12.33 -31.94
N PRO A 90 -7.93 -12.22 -33.23
CA PRO A 90 -7.55 -11.08 -34.06
C PRO A 90 -8.07 -9.77 -33.46
N ALA A 91 -7.23 -8.73 -33.43
CA ALA A 91 -7.57 -7.41 -32.90
C ALA A 91 -8.71 -6.74 -33.69
N PRO A 92 -9.67 -6.06 -33.04
CA PRO A 92 -10.74 -5.36 -33.74
C PRO A 92 -10.18 -4.15 -34.49
N SER A 93 -10.37 -4.14 -35.80
CA SER A 93 -10.06 -3.01 -36.68
C SER A 93 -10.90 -1.79 -36.29
N GLN A 94 -10.23 -0.68 -36.00
CA GLN A 94 -10.81 0.63 -35.72
C GLN A 94 -11.62 1.16 -36.91
N PRO A 95 -12.89 1.59 -36.76
CA PRO A 95 -13.54 2.48 -37.70
C PRO A 95 -13.28 3.95 -37.34
N LYS A 96 -13.05 4.75 -38.39
CA LYS A 96 -12.71 6.17 -38.37
C LYS A 96 -13.85 7.05 -37.84
N LYS A 97 -13.46 8.06 -37.04
CA LYS A 97 -13.99 9.43 -36.88
C LYS A 97 -15.52 9.65 -36.86
N ASN A 98 -15.99 10.02 -35.66
CA ASN A 98 -16.98 11.05 -35.31
C ASN A 98 -18.11 11.35 -36.31
N ALA A 99 -19.33 10.98 -35.91
CA ALA A 99 -20.52 11.79 -36.15
C ALA A 99 -21.47 11.59 -34.95
N GLU A 100 -21.75 12.69 -34.25
CA GLU A 100 -22.89 12.82 -33.32
C GLU A 100 -24.17 12.39 -34.02
N LEU A 101 -25.05 11.66 -33.32
CA LEU A 101 -26.50 11.90 -33.30
C LEU A 101 -27.15 10.97 -32.25
N ARG A 102 -28.23 11.50 -31.66
CA ARG A 102 -29.02 11.01 -30.52
C ARG A 102 -29.60 9.59 -30.64
N GLY A 103 -29.95 9.04 -29.47
CA GLY A 103 -31.00 8.01 -29.27
C GLY A 103 -30.45 6.81 -28.52
N GLY A 104 -30.88 6.44 -27.32
CA GLY A 104 -32.26 6.27 -26.89
C GLY A 104 -32.67 4.80 -27.05
N LYS A 105 -32.44 4.00 -26.00
CA LYS A 105 -33.02 2.67 -25.66
C LYS A 105 -33.34 1.70 -26.82
N THR A 106 -32.73 0.52 -26.83
CA THR A 106 -33.47 -0.74 -27.11
C THR A 106 -32.66 -1.98 -26.78
N ALA A 107 -33.28 -2.85 -25.99
CA ALA A 107 -33.00 -4.28 -25.98
C ALA A 107 -33.36 -4.89 -27.34
N GLN A 108 -32.57 -5.84 -27.83
CA GLN A 108 -32.99 -7.03 -28.60
C GLN A 108 -31.78 -7.70 -29.24
N SER A 109 -31.66 -9.02 -29.06
CA SER A 109 -31.40 -10.01 -30.13
C SER A 109 -30.77 -11.28 -29.55
N ILE A 110 -31.59 -12.31 -29.35
CA ILE A 110 -31.16 -13.71 -29.45
C ILE A 110 -31.94 -14.29 -30.63
N SER A 111 -31.23 -14.56 -31.72
CA SER A 111 -31.76 -15.25 -32.88
C SER A 111 -31.61 -16.76 -32.70
N ALA A 112 -32.72 -17.50 -32.74
CA ALA A 112 -32.68 -18.93 -33.02
C ALA A 112 -33.74 -19.24 -34.08
N LYS A 113 -33.26 -19.51 -35.29
CA LYS A 113 -34.00 -20.05 -36.42
C LYS A 113 -34.44 -21.49 -36.12
N LYS A 114 -35.72 -21.82 -36.34
CA LYS A 114 -36.10 -23.01 -37.12
C LYS A 114 -37.51 -22.90 -37.68
N ARG A 115 -37.58 -22.76 -39.01
CA ARG A 115 -38.74 -22.98 -39.88
C ARG A 115 -39.20 -24.45 -39.81
N ARG A 116 -40.51 -24.69 -39.94
CA ARG A 116 -41.18 -25.02 -41.23
C ARG A 116 -42.59 -25.57 -40.96
N ASP A 117 -43.60 -24.76 -41.23
CA ASP A 117 -44.99 -25.19 -41.38
C ASP A 117 -45.17 -25.94 -42.70
N ARG A 118 -45.96 -27.03 -42.67
CA ARG A 118 -46.51 -27.70 -43.85
C ARG A 118 -48.02 -27.80 -43.65
N ALA A 119 -48.74 -26.90 -44.31
CA ALA A 119 -50.18 -26.95 -44.48
C ALA A 119 -50.46 -27.52 -45.88
N GLU A 120 -51.23 -28.60 -45.97
CA GLU A 120 -51.88 -29.03 -47.21
C GLU A 120 -53.36 -29.32 -46.94
N ASN A 121 -54.20 -28.66 -47.72
CA ASN A 121 -55.64 -28.80 -47.79
C ASN A 121 -56.04 -30.21 -48.24
N PHE A 122 -57.14 -30.74 -47.69
CA PHE A 122 -58.08 -31.52 -48.48
C PHE A 122 -59.52 -31.14 -48.12
N GLN A 123 -60.21 -30.64 -49.13
CA GLN A 123 -61.63 -30.42 -49.22
C GLN A 123 -62.25 -31.74 -49.72
N ARG A 124 -63.34 -32.22 -49.13
CA ARG A 124 -64.46 -32.84 -49.85
C ARG A 124 -65.65 -33.04 -48.92
N ASP A 125 -66.78 -32.88 -49.58
CA ASP A 125 -68.17 -32.79 -49.15
C ASP A 125 -68.79 -34.15 -48.83
N ASP A 126 -70.03 -34.07 -48.35
CA ASP A 126 -71.13 -35.02 -48.51
C ASP A 126 -71.49 -36.00 -47.37
N THR A 127 -72.53 -35.56 -46.66
CA THR A 127 -73.85 -36.19 -46.48
C THR A 127 -74.03 -37.53 -45.72
N VAL A 128 -75.21 -37.53 -45.09
CA VAL A 128 -76.09 -38.60 -44.59
C VAL A 128 -75.86 -39.29 -43.24
N ASP A 129 -76.93 -39.15 -42.46
CA ASP A 129 -77.56 -40.11 -41.55
C ASP A 129 -77.04 -40.28 -40.13
N ASP A 130 -77.76 -39.59 -39.24
CA ASP A 130 -78.57 -40.23 -38.20
C ASP A 130 -78.58 -41.76 -38.29
N ILE A 131 -77.68 -42.38 -37.53
CA ILE A 131 -77.80 -43.77 -37.11
C ILE A 131 -77.81 -43.76 -35.59
N SER A 132 -78.97 -43.38 -35.06
CA SER A 132 -79.55 -44.09 -33.92
C SER A 132 -79.45 -45.60 -34.13
N PHE A 133 -78.41 -46.22 -33.56
CA PHE A 133 -78.44 -47.62 -33.18
C PHE A 133 -78.10 -47.74 -31.70
N PHE A 134 -79.14 -47.96 -30.90
CA PHE A 134 -79.01 -48.65 -29.62
C PHE A 134 -78.05 -49.83 -29.78
N SER A 135 -76.95 -49.83 -29.03
CA SER A 135 -76.31 -51.08 -28.67
C SER A 135 -75.85 -50.99 -27.23
N SER A 136 -76.80 -51.29 -26.35
CA SER A 136 -76.52 -52.04 -25.13
C SER A 136 -75.82 -53.34 -25.53
N ARG A 137 -74.55 -53.23 -25.94
CA ARG A 137 -73.68 -54.36 -26.20
C ARG A 137 -73.20 -54.77 -24.82
N VAL A 138 -73.80 -55.83 -24.28
CA VAL A 138 -73.21 -56.63 -23.21
C VAL A 138 -71.77 -56.89 -23.65
N LEU A 139 -70.83 -56.14 -23.06
CA LEU A 139 -69.42 -56.38 -23.25
C LEU A 139 -69.16 -57.81 -22.76
N PRO A 140 -68.38 -58.63 -23.49
CA PRO A 140 -67.93 -59.89 -22.92
C PRO A 140 -67.27 -59.57 -21.57
N ALA A 141 -67.55 -60.36 -20.53
CA ALA A 141 -67.07 -60.10 -19.17
C ALA A 141 -65.55 -59.82 -19.10
N GLU A 142 -64.80 -60.34 -20.08
CA GLU A 142 -63.37 -60.11 -20.32
C GLU A 142 -63.01 -58.64 -20.64
N ASN A 143 -63.82 -57.90 -21.42
CA ASN A 143 -63.52 -56.51 -21.76
C ASN A 143 -63.79 -55.55 -20.58
N VAL A 144 -64.84 -55.82 -19.79
CA VAL A 144 -65.11 -55.08 -18.54
C VAL A 144 -64.00 -55.30 -17.53
N GLN A 145 -63.47 -56.52 -17.44
CA GLN A 145 -62.36 -56.87 -16.56
C GLN A 145 -61.08 -56.12 -16.96
N LYS A 146 -60.78 -56.06 -18.26
CA LYS A 146 -59.65 -55.31 -18.80
C LYS A 146 -59.75 -53.81 -18.54
N GLU A 147 -60.91 -53.19 -18.78
CA GLU A 147 -61.16 -51.78 -18.45
C GLU A 147 -60.99 -51.49 -16.95
N ARG A 148 -61.34 -52.46 -16.09
CA ARG A 148 -61.18 -52.37 -14.64
C ARG A 148 -59.70 -52.39 -14.23
N GLU A 149 -58.89 -53.25 -14.85
CA GLU A 149 -57.46 -53.33 -14.63
C GLU A 149 -56.74 -52.07 -15.12
N GLU A 150 -57.11 -51.55 -16.29
CA GLU A 150 -56.62 -50.27 -16.80
C GLU A 150 -56.96 -49.10 -15.86
N LEU A 151 -58.17 -49.07 -15.32
CA LEU A 151 -58.57 -48.10 -14.29
C LEU A 151 -57.72 -48.19 -13.02
N THR A 152 -57.33 -49.41 -12.61
CA THR A 152 -56.45 -49.58 -11.44
C THR A 152 -55.02 -49.11 -11.72
N MET A 153 -54.48 -49.40 -12.91
CA MET A 153 -53.15 -48.92 -13.32
C MET A 153 -53.11 -47.39 -13.44
N LEU A 154 -54.13 -46.78 -14.04
CA LEU A 154 -54.25 -45.32 -14.11
C LEU A 154 -54.33 -44.69 -12.73
N ARG A 155 -55.09 -45.30 -11.81
CA ARG A 155 -55.20 -44.83 -10.42
C ARG A 155 -53.85 -44.91 -9.70
N GLU A 156 -53.10 -45.99 -9.88
CA GLU A 156 -51.76 -46.14 -9.33
C GLU A 156 -50.81 -45.08 -9.91
N GLN A 157 -50.82 -44.87 -11.23
CA GLN A 157 -49.99 -43.85 -11.88
C GLN A 157 -50.31 -42.44 -11.37
N VAL A 158 -51.59 -42.10 -11.18
CA VAL A 158 -52.01 -40.82 -10.58
C VAL A 158 -51.48 -40.71 -9.14
N SER A 159 -51.54 -41.79 -8.37
CA SER A 159 -51.00 -41.82 -7.00
C SER A 159 -49.48 -41.61 -6.98
N GLU A 160 -48.74 -42.26 -7.88
CA GLU A 160 -47.30 -42.08 -8.02
C GLU A 160 -46.92 -40.66 -8.45
N LEU A 161 -47.64 -40.09 -9.42
CA LEU A 161 -47.43 -38.72 -9.87
C LEU A 161 -47.68 -37.72 -8.73
N HIS A 162 -48.74 -37.94 -7.95
CA HIS A 162 -49.04 -37.12 -6.78
C HIS A 162 -47.91 -37.20 -5.73
N LYS A 163 -47.39 -38.41 -5.47
CA LYS A 163 -46.24 -38.60 -4.57
C LYS A 163 -44.99 -37.88 -5.06
N LYS A 164 -44.66 -37.99 -6.35
CA LYS A 164 -43.52 -37.28 -6.95
C LYS A 164 -43.69 -35.77 -6.91
N LEU A 165 -44.91 -35.28 -7.08
CA LEU A 165 -45.21 -33.86 -6.97
C LEU A 165 -44.96 -33.37 -5.53
N SER A 166 -45.44 -34.11 -4.52
CA SER A 166 -45.19 -33.74 -3.12
C SER A 166 -43.70 -33.74 -2.75
N GLU A 167 -42.92 -34.71 -3.24
CA GLU A 167 -41.47 -34.76 -3.02
C GLU A 167 -40.77 -33.54 -3.66
N LYS A 168 -41.13 -33.21 -4.91
CA LYS A 168 -40.64 -32.00 -5.59
C LYS A 168 -40.99 -30.71 -4.85
N ASP A 169 -42.20 -30.62 -4.27
CA ASP A 169 -42.63 -29.46 -3.49
C ASP A 169 -41.83 -29.31 -2.19
N GLU A 170 -41.45 -30.42 -1.54
CA GLU A 170 -40.57 -30.41 -0.36
C GLU A 170 -39.13 -30.02 -0.73
N GLU A 171 -38.60 -30.54 -1.84
CA GLU A 171 -37.31 -30.12 -2.40
C GLU A 171 -37.29 -28.62 -2.72
N LEU A 172 -38.36 -28.10 -3.32
CA LEU A 172 -38.52 -26.69 -3.65
C LEU A 172 -38.49 -25.84 -2.38
N LYS A 173 -39.25 -26.21 -1.33
CA LYS A 173 -39.20 -25.54 -0.03
C LYS A 173 -37.81 -25.57 0.59
N SER A 174 -37.08 -26.67 0.47
CA SER A 174 -35.69 -26.79 0.93
C SER A 174 -34.76 -25.83 0.17
N ALA A 175 -34.92 -25.73 -1.15
CA ALA A 175 -34.15 -24.80 -1.98
C ALA A 175 -34.45 -23.33 -1.62
N GLU A 176 -35.72 -22.98 -1.40
CA GLU A 176 -36.11 -21.64 -0.95
C GLU A 176 -35.48 -21.28 0.41
N ASN A 177 -35.53 -22.20 1.38
CA ASN A 177 -34.88 -22.01 2.68
C ASN A 177 -33.37 -21.82 2.54
N SER A 178 -32.72 -22.58 1.65
CA SER A 178 -31.29 -22.43 1.35
C SER A 178 -30.97 -21.06 0.75
N ILE A 179 -31.82 -20.54 -0.14
CA ILE A 179 -31.66 -19.18 -0.70
C ILE A 179 -31.77 -18.13 0.40
N ILE A 180 -32.71 -18.26 1.34
CA ILE A 180 -32.85 -17.33 2.47
C ILE A 180 -31.58 -17.35 3.33
N GLN A 181 -31.04 -18.54 3.63
CA GLN A 181 -29.78 -18.66 4.38
C GLN A 181 -28.60 -18.05 3.62
N MET A 182 -28.49 -18.30 2.32
CA MET A 182 -27.46 -17.71 1.46
C MET A 182 -27.54 -16.18 1.47
N ASN A 183 -28.75 -15.62 1.41
CA ASN A 183 -28.95 -14.17 1.48
C ASN A 183 -28.52 -13.59 2.84
N ALA A 184 -28.82 -14.29 3.94
CA ALA A 184 -28.33 -13.89 5.26
C ALA A 184 -26.80 -13.92 5.33
N VAL A 185 -26.16 -14.97 4.81
CA VAL A 185 -24.69 -15.07 4.73
C VAL A 185 -24.12 -13.94 3.88
N ASN A 186 -24.70 -13.65 2.71
CA ASN A 186 -24.27 -12.55 1.85
C ASN A 186 -24.34 -11.19 2.57
N ALA A 187 -25.40 -10.93 3.33
CA ALA A 187 -25.52 -9.72 4.13
C ALA A 187 -24.40 -9.62 5.19
N THR A 188 -24.07 -10.72 5.87
CA THR A 188 -22.93 -10.73 6.83
C THR A 188 -21.58 -10.54 6.13
N LEU A 189 -21.42 -11.06 4.91
CA LEU A 189 -20.23 -10.90 4.11
C LEU A 189 -20.03 -9.42 3.74
N ASP A 190 -21.09 -8.75 3.28
CA ASP A 190 -21.02 -7.34 2.89
C ASP A 190 -20.71 -6.42 4.08
N GLU A 191 -21.24 -6.74 5.26
CA GLU A 191 -20.88 -6.05 6.50
C GLU A 191 -19.39 -6.26 6.87
N LEU A 192 -18.87 -7.49 6.76
CA LEU A 192 -17.45 -7.76 6.95
C LEU A 192 -16.57 -7.00 5.96
N ARG A 193 -16.97 -6.92 4.67
CA ARG A 193 -16.27 -6.12 3.66
C ARG A 193 -16.21 -4.65 4.04
N ARG A 194 -17.33 -4.09 4.53
CA ARG A 194 -17.41 -2.71 5.02
C ARG A 194 -16.43 -2.48 6.18
N GLN A 195 -16.39 -3.40 7.15
CA GLN A 195 -15.47 -3.31 8.28
C GLN A 195 -14.00 -3.39 7.86
N VAL A 196 -13.66 -4.24 6.89
CA VAL A 196 -12.30 -4.31 6.34
C VAL A 196 -11.93 -2.97 5.69
N ALA A 197 -12.82 -2.40 4.86
CA ALA A 197 -12.56 -1.12 4.22
C ALA A 197 -12.37 0.03 5.24
N GLU A 198 -13.13 0.03 6.32
CA GLU A 198 -13.01 1.00 7.42
C GLU A 198 -11.67 0.84 8.17
N LYS A 199 -11.30 -0.38 8.54
CA LYS A 199 -10.00 -0.66 9.19
C LYS A 199 -8.83 -0.31 8.29
N ASP A 200 -8.90 -0.61 7.00
CA ASP A 200 -7.89 -0.22 6.02
C ASP A 200 -7.76 1.29 5.89
N SER A 201 -8.88 2.02 5.95
CA SER A 201 -8.88 3.49 5.99
C SER A 201 -8.18 4.03 7.23
N MET A 202 -8.47 3.43 8.40
CA MET A 202 -7.84 3.78 9.67
C MET A 202 -6.32 3.52 9.66
N ILE A 203 -5.89 2.38 9.11
CA ILE A 203 -4.47 2.04 8.94
C ILE A 203 -3.78 3.07 8.04
N ARG A 204 -4.39 3.43 6.90
CA ARG A 204 -3.83 4.44 5.98
C ARG A 204 -3.69 5.80 6.66
N SER A 205 -4.72 6.24 7.39
CA SER A 205 -4.70 7.50 8.15
C SER A 205 -3.58 7.52 9.20
N THR A 206 -3.49 6.47 10.02
CA THR A 206 -2.48 6.34 11.08
C THR A 206 -1.07 6.30 10.50
N ASN A 207 -0.85 5.57 9.40
CA ASN A 207 0.43 5.53 8.71
C ASN A 207 0.83 6.91 8.16
N SER A 208 -0.12 7.68 7.63
CA SER A 208 0.14 9.05 7.18
C SER A 208 0.54 9.95 8.34
N GLN A 209 -0.13 9.86 9.48
CA GLN A 209 0.24 10.60 10.69
C GLN A 209 1.63 10.22 11.20
N LEU A 210 1.96 8.93 11.22
CA LEU A 210 3.29 8.44 11.61
C LEU A 210 4.40 8.98 10.69
N TYR A 211 4.16 8.98 9.38
CA TYR A 211 5.11 9.52 8.41
C TYR A 211 5.35 11.02 8.61
N ASN A 212 4.27 11.79 8.81
CA ASN A 212 4.38 13.23 9.12
C ASN A 212 5.16 13.48 10.41
N ALA A 213 4.88 12.70 11.47
CA ALA A 213 5.62 12.80 12.73
C ALA A 213 7.11 12.47 12.56
N LYS A 214 7.44 11.48 11.72
CA LYS A 214 8.83 11.15 11.39
C LYS A 214 9.56 12.29 10.68
N ILE A 215 8.91 12.96 9.74
CA ILE A 215 9.48 14.15 9.08
C ILE A 215 9.75 15.25 10.10
N MET A 216 8.75 15.60 10.93
CA MET A 216 8.93 16.62 11.96
C MET A 216 10.06 16.28 12.93
N LEU A 217 10.19 15.01 13.32
CA LEU A 217 11.27 14.58 14.20
C LEU A 217 12.64 14.77 13.55
N ALA A 218 12.78 14.46 12.26
CA ALA A 218 14.01 14.72 11.51
C ALA A 218 14.32 16.23 11.44
N ASP A 219 13.32 17.07 11.20
CA ASP A 219 13.50 18.54 11.18
C ASP A 219 13.93 19.06 12.55
N LYS A 220 13.35 18.55 13.63
CA LYS A 220 13.76 18.90 15.01
C LYS A 220 15.18 18.43 15.30
N GLN A 221 15.56 17.25 14.85
CA GLN A 221 16.92 16.73 14.99
C GLN A 221 17.94 17.62 14.26
N ALA A 222 17.64 18.02 13.03
CA ALA A 222 18.49 18.93 12.26
C ALA A 222 18.64 20.31 12.95
N ALA A 223 17.54 20.84 13.50
CA ALA A 223 17.57 22.10 14.25
C ALA A 223 18.42 22.00 15.53
N LEU A 224 18.33 20.88 16.26
CA LEU A 224 19.15 20.62 17.44
C LEU A 224 20.64 20.53 17.10
N GLU A 225 21.00 19.82 16.03
CA GLU A 225 22.39 19.69 15.58
C GLU A 225 22.98 21.05 15.17
N LYS A 226 22.21 21.88 14.47
CA LYS A 226 22.61 23.25 14.12
C LYS A 226 22.87 24.09 15.36
N LEU A 227 21.94 24.12 16.31
CA LEU A 227 22.08 24.90 17.54
C LEU A 227 23.26 24.42 18.38
N ASN A 228 23.48 23.10 18.43
CA ASN A 228 24.63 22.52 19.12
C ASN A 228 25.96 22.89 18.44
N TRP A 229 26.00 22.91 17.11
CA TRP A 229 27.16 23.41 16.37
C TRP A 229 27.42 24.89 16.67
N GLU A 230 26.38 25.73 16.63
CA GLU A 230 26.48 27.16 16.97
C GLU A 230 26.97 27.38 18.41
N ALA A 231 26.45 26.62 19.38
CA ALA A 231 26.88 26.68 20.78
C ALA A 231 28.36 26.30 20.95
N ARG A 232 28.83 25.23 20.30
CA ARG A 232 30.25 24.84 20.33
C ARG A 232 31.16 25.89 19.68
N MET A 233 30.74 26.48 18.56
CA MET A 233 31.50 27.53 17.89
C MET A 233 31.56 28.80 18.73
N SER A 234 30.46 29.16 19.41
CA SER A 234 30.41 30.26 20.35
C SER A 234 31.31 30.02 21.56
N SER A 235 31.26 28.83 22.18
CA SER A 235 32.15 28.45 23.30
C SER A 235 33.62 28.60 22.93
N ARG A 236 34.01 28.10 21.74
CA ARG A 236 35.40 28.25 21.26
C ARG A 236 35.80 29.72 21.11
N LYS A 237 34.89 30.58 20.62
CA LYS A 237 35.19 32.00 20.49
C LYS A 237 35.34 32.69 21.85
N VAL A 238 34.56 32.28 22.84
CA VAL A 238 34.69 32.74 24.22
C VAL A 238 36.05 32.32 24.80
N GLU A 239 36.46 31.06 24.62
CA GLU A 239 37.77 30.56 25.06
C GLU A 239 38.93 31.33 24.42
N GLU A 240 38.85 31.63 23.11
CA GLU A 240 39.86 32.44 22.40
C GLU A 240 39.96 33.86 22.96
N LEU A 241 38.80 34.52 23.15
CA LEU A 241 38.76 35.87 23.74
C LEU A 241 39.29 35.89 25.17
N GLN A 242 38.95 34.88 25.98
CA GLN A 242 39.48 34.74 27.33
C GLN A 242 41.00 34.61 27.33
N GLY A 243 41.57 33.79 26.43
CA GLY A 243 43.02 33.67 26.27
C GLY A 243 43.69 35.00 25.89
N ASN A 244 43.07 35.77 24.99
CA ASN A 244 43.58 37.08 24.60
C ASN A 244 43.57 38.08 25.76
N VAL A 245 42.51 38.09 26.59
CA VAL A 245 42.44 38.95 27.79
C VAL A 245 43.58 38.61 28.76
N VAL A 246 43.80 37.33 29.05
CA VAL A 246 44.90 36.89 29.92
C VAL A 246 46.26 37.30 29.34
N SER A 247 46.46 37.20 28.02
CA SER A 247 47.69 37.67 27.36
C SER A 247 47.89 39.18 27.53
N MET A 248 46.86 39.98 27.28
CA MET A 248 46.91 41.42 27.44
C MET A 248 47.16 41.82 28.90
N ASP A 249 46.55 41.13 29.87
CA ASP A 249 46.79 41.38 31.30
C ASP A 249 48.27 41.18 31.67
N LEU A 250 48.93 40.16 31.10
CA LEU A 250 50.36 39.92 31.29
C LEU A 250 51.22 41.01 30.63
N GLU A 251 50.86 41.45 29.42
CA GLU A 251 51.54 42.54 28.72
C GLU A 251 51.41 43.88 29.46
N ILE A 252 50.20 44.19 29.97
CA ILE A 252 49.94 45.36 30.80
C ILE A 252 50.77 45.28 32.09
N ALA A 253 50.79 44.13 32.77
CA ALA A 253 51.59 43.96 33.98
C ALA A 253 53.10 44.17 33.72
N ALA A 254 53.62 43.65 32.61
CA ALA A 254 55.01 43.87 32.20
C ALA A 254 55.30 45.34 31.91
N LEU A 255 54.40 46.03 31.21
CA LEU A 255 54.51 47.46 30.92
C LEU A 255 54.44 48.31 32.18
N THR A 256 53.49 48.02 33.09
CA THR A 256 53.39 48.69 34.39
C THR A 256 54.67 48.52 35.20
N GLN A 257 55.26 47.32 35.23
CA GLN A 257 56.52 47.07 35.92
C GLN A 257 57.70 47.83 35.28
N LEU A 258 57.72 47.99 33.95
CA LEU A 258 58.71 48.82 33.26
C LEU A 258 58.59 50.29 33.71
N PHE A 259 57.38 50.85 33.71
CA PHE A 259 57.15 52.22 34.18
C PHE A 259 57.56 52.40 35.63
N GLU A 260 57.19 51.46 36.51
CA GLU A 260 57.58 51.52 37.92
C GLU A 260 59.11 51.51 38.11
N LYS A 261 59.84 50.72 37.31
CA LYS A 261 61.31 50.72 37.30
C LYS A 261 61.89 52.04 36.80
N LEU A 262 61.33 52.61 35.74
CA LEU A 262 61.78 53.90 35.19
C LEU A 262 61.58 55.03 36.21
N THR A 263 60.41 55.10 36.86
CA THR A 263 60.13 56.09 37.90
C THR A 263 61.08 55.95 39.10
N LYS A 264 61.41 54.71 39.52
CA LYS A 264 62.38 54.45 40.61
C LYS A 264 63.81 54.87 40.24
N ASN A 265 64.23 54.68 38.98
CA ASN A 265 65.57 55.06 38.53
C ASN A 265 65.76 56.58 38.42
N ASP A 266 64.72 57.31 38.01
CA ASP A 266 64.77 58.78 37.91
C ASP A 266 64.81 59.44 39.31
N ALA A 267 64.07 58.87 40.27
CA ALA A 267 64.13 59.28 41.68
C ALA A 267 65.49 59.00 42.35
N ALA A 268 66.27 58.02 41.87
CA ALA A 268 67.61 57.74 42.37
C ALA A 268 68.69 58.65 41.75
N ALA A 269 68.43 59.24 40.57
CA ALA A 269 69.33 60.17 39.89
C ALA A 269 69.23 61.62 40.39
N TYR A 270 68.13 61.98 41.05
CA TYR A 270 67.92 63.28 41.69
C TYR A 270 67.61 63.10 43.18
N SER A 271 68.65 62.80 43.97
CA SER A 271 68.65 63.13 45.40
C SER A 271 69.20 64.55 45.59
N ASP A 272 68.44 65.54 45.12
CA ASP A 272 68.64 66.92 45.56
C ASP A 272 67.33 67.70 45.46
N ASP A 273 66.65 67.76 46.60
CA ASP A 273 65.89 68.89 47.15
C ASP A 273 65.51 70.04 46.17
N SER A 274 64.69 69.80 45.13
CA SER A 274 64.23 70.90 44.26
C SER A 274 62.90 70.70 43.51
N ILE A 275 62.00 69.81 43.94
CA ILE A 275 60.64 69.74 43.34
C ILE A 275 59.53 69.67 44.42
N ALA A 276 59.74 70.33 45.56
CA ALA A 276 58.65 70.65 46.48
C ALA A 276 57.90 71.95 46.08
N ALA A 277 58.32 72.65 45.02
CA ALA A 277 57.85 74.00 44.69
C ALA A 277 57.11 74.14 43.34
N ALA A 278 56.87 73.06 42.59
CA ALA A 278 56.39 73.17 41.20
C ALA A 278 54.92 72.78 40.95
N PHE A 279 54.15 72.40 41.96
CA PHE A 279 52.74 72.03 41.78
C PHE A 279 51.84 72.63 42.87
N ASP A 280 51.78 73.96 42.92
CA ASP A 280 50.59 74.63 43.44
C ASP A 280 49.49 74.51 42.37
N PHE A 281 48.64 73.50 42.52
CA PHE A 281 47.41 73.41 41.74
C PHE A 281 46.36 74.34 42.34
N GLU A 282 45.97 75.35 41.57
CA GLU A 282 44.87 76.27 41.86
C GLU A 282 43.55 75.49 42.05
N PRO A 283 42.82 75.67 43.17
CA PRO A 283 41.56 74.96 43.40
C PRO A 283 40.44 75.52 42.51
N LEU A 284 39.83 74.66 41.69
CA LEU A 284 38.65 75.01 40.88
C LEU A 284 37.44 75.32 41.78
N PRO A 285 36.59 76.30 41.39
CA PRO A 285 35.44 76.70 42.19
C PRO A 285 34.31 75.66 42.18
N PRO A 286 33.51 75.58 43.25
CA PRO A 286 32.44 74.60 43.37
C PRO A 286 31.30 74.91 42.40
N THR A 287 30.96 73.96 41.54
CA THR A 287 29.75 74.00 40.74
C THR A 287 28.56 73.64 41.62
N THR A 288 27.79 74.66 42.02
CA THR A 288 26.44 74.52 42.55
C THR A 288 25.42 74.40 41.43
N GLY A 289 24.52 73.41 41.52
CA GLY A 289 23.18 73.42 40.90
C GLY A 289 23.05 72.70 39.58
#